data_AF-V2Z3V0-F1
#
_entry.id   AF-V2Z3V0-F1
#
_cell.length_a   1.000
_cell.length_b   1.000
_cell.length_c   1.000
_cell.angle_alpha   90.00
_cell.angle_beta   90.00
_cell.angle_gamma   90.00
#
_symmetry.space_group_name_H-M   'P 1'
#
loop_
_entity.id
_entity.type
_entity.pdbx_description
1 polymer ?
#
loop_
_entity_poly.entity_id
_entity_poly.type
_entity_poly.pdbx_seq_one_letter_code
_entity_poly.pdbx_strand_id
1 'polypeptide(L)'
;MKKKNLPILALSVFLITAAFYTISALAATPVLNKSSVNLHIEQGYKLKIRGIDKKLTIKWSAGNKNIASVSDKGSVKGLAKGKTVVYAKIYNKNKLKYTLKAKITVDSTGYATNQASLTSLLKNTKVNDIIVNGKTDFTIPKGNFGKNLESNTKNLSLKIEAGSSLNSVKLISTENAKIEVLGQLSYLYSQKDNTKINLKSSGKNAVVNAIHLEKPSSLDFVSDRNKALCNIFVLAKSDIKISGKNKKKDVIAIKESAEETGVTASKNIDLYTDARTTLVVNGGAKDSKITTLNYKTPITVTNNTDSALTVTTPSVEKKVEAGETHTVTGKN
;
A
#
# COMPACT_ATOMS: atom_id res chain seq x y z
N MET A 1 48.07 -62.86 -68.84
CA MET A 1 49.34 -63.55 -68.53
C MET A 1 50.34 -62.54 -67.99
N LYS A 2 51.09 -62.94 -66.95
CA LYS A 2 52.38 -62.42 -66.44
C LYS A 2 52.40 -61.13 -65.58
N LYS A 3 52.68 -61.40 -64.29
CA LYS A 3 53.25 -60.56 -63.22
C LYS A 3 54.62 -59.96 -63.59
N LYS A 4 54.97 -58.88 -62.87
CA LYS A 4 56.28 -58.41 -62.33
C LYS A 4 56.44 -56.90 -62.61
N ASN A 5 56.98 -56.01 -61.76
CA ASN A 5 57.53 -56.00 -60.40
C ASN A 5 57.63 -54.52 -59.93
N LEU A 6 57.61 -54.30 -58.61
CA LEU A 6 57.79 -53.03 -57.85
C LEU A 6 59.19 -52.36 -58.07
N PRO A 7 59.41 -51.04 -57.79
CA PRO A 7 59.87 -50.57 -56.44
C PRO A 7 59.46 -49.10 -56.03
N ILE A 8 59.05 -48.80 -54.78
CA ILE A 8 59.79 -48.19 -53.63
C ILE A 8 59.64 -46.65 -53.46
N LEU A 9 59.47 -46.22 -52.18
CA LEU A 9 59.60 -44.89 -51.52
C LEU A 9 58.40 -43.91 -51.66
N ALA A 10 57.84 -43.25 -50.62
CA ALA A 10 58.43 -42.80 -49.36
C ALA A 10 57.41 -42.64 -48.20
N LEU A 11 57.86 -43.10 -47.03
CA LEU A 11 57.70 -42.63 -45.65
C LEU A 11 56.92 -41.32 -45.37
N SER A 12 55.83 -41.38 -44.59
CA SER A 12 55.57 -40.47 -43.44
C SER A 12 54.30 -40.87 -42.67
N VAL A 13 54.49 -41.65 -41.59
CA VAL A 13 53.46 -41.87 -40.56
C VAL A 13 53.52 -40.68 -39.61
N PHE A 14 52.61 -39.72 -39.74
CA PHE A 14 52.42 -38.67 -38.74
C PHE A 14 51.37 -39.17 -37.72
N LEU A 15 51.83 -39.81 -36.65
CA LEU A 15 51.03 -40.13 -35.48
C LEU A 15 50.67 -38.82 -34.76
N ILE A 16 49.51 -38.24 -35.05
CA ILE A 16 48.97 -37.13 -34.26
C ILE A 16 48.30 -37.72 -33.03
N THR A 17 49.06 -37.83 -31.94
CA THR A 17 48.50 -38.05 -30.60
C THR A 17 47.82 -36.75 -30.16
N ALA A 18 46.53 -36.62 -30.49
CA ALA A 18 45.68 -35.59 -29.90
C ALA A 18 45.52 -35.90 -28.40
N ALA A 19 46.38 -35.32 -27.58
CA ALA A 19 46.18 -35.28 -26.13
C ALA A 19 44.90 -34.46 -25.88
N PHE A 20 43.79 -35.16 -25.66
CA PHE A 20 42.56 -34.58 -25.15
C PHE A 20 42.81 -34.04 -23.74
N TYR A 21 43.33 -32.81 -23.65
CA TYR A 21 43.34 -32.05 -22.41
C TYR A 21 41.89 -31.69 -22.09
N THR A 22 41.21 -32.60 -21.40
CA THR A 22 39.97 -32.24 -20.71
C THR A 22 40.34 -31.25 -19.61
N ILE A 23 40.16 -29.96 -19.88
CA ILE A 23 40.12 -28.96 -18.82
C ILE A 23 38.89 -29.32 -17.99
N SER A 24 39.10 -29.93 -16.83
CA SER A 24 38.02 -30.11 -15.86
C SER A 24 37.56 -28.71 -15.47
N ALA A 25 36.45 -28.25 -16.04
CA ALA A 25 35.83 -27.00 -15.64
C ALA A 25 35.57 -27.08 -14.12
N LEU A 26 36.20 -26.18 -13.35
CA LEU A 26 35.99 -26.12 -11.91
C LEU A 26 34.51 -25.82 -11.69
N ALA A 27 33.77 -26.82 -11.17
CA ALA A 27 32.36 -26.66 -10.90
C ALA A 27 32.17 -25.48 -9.93
N ALA A 28 31.44 -24.45 -10.37
CA ALA A 28 31.19 -23.26 -9.56
C ALA A 28 30.65 -23.64 -8.18
N THR A 29 31.17 -23.02 -7.12
CA THR A 29 30.70 -23.27 -5.76
C THR A 29 29.24 -22.80 -5.63
N PRO A 30 28.32 -23.64 -5.12
CA PRO A 30 26.91 -23.28 -5.08
C PRO A 30 26.65 -22.15 -4.08
N VAL A 31 25.83 -21.17 -4.49
CA VAL A 31 25.51 -19.99 -3.68
C VAL A 31 24.02 -19.66 -3.70
N LEU A 32 23.50 -19.15 -2.59
CA LEU A 32 22.11 -18.67 -2.51
C LEU A 32 21.98 -17.31 -3.19
N ASN A 33 20.81 -17.04 -3.79
CA ASN A 33 20.46 -15.72 -4.30
C ASN A 33 20.39 -14.64 -3.20
N LYS A 34 20.10 -15.04 -1.96
CA LYS A 34 20.14 -14.20 -0.76
C LYS A 34 20.59 -15.02 0.45
N SER A 35 21.45 -14.43 1.27
CA SER A 35 21.89 -14.98 2.56
C SER A 35 21.05 -14.48 3.75
N SER A 36 20.21 -13.46 3.53
CA SER A 36 19.26 -12.93 4.51
C SER A 36 17.99 -12.46 3.83
N VAL A 37 16.84 -12.75 4.44
CA VAL A 37 15.51 -12.36 3.96
C VAL A 37 14.67 -11.88 5.14
N ASN A 38 14.10 -10.68 5.01
CA ASN A 38 13.10 -10.18 5.94
C ASN A 38 11.72 -10.46 5.33
N LEU A 39 10.81 -11.00 6.13
CA LEU A 39 9.46 -11.38 5.72
C LEU A 39 8.42 -10.81 6.68
N HIS A 40 7.23 -10.62 6.15
CA HIS A 40 6.01 -10.49 6.93
C HIS A 40 5.39 -11.88 7.19
N ILE A 41 4.48 -11.96 8.16
CA ILE A 41 3.64 -13.14 8.36
C ILE A 41 2.82 -13.40 7.09
N GLU A 42 2.77 -14.65 6.66
CA GLU A 42 2.19 -15.15 5.41
C GLU A 42 2.94 -14.75 4.12
N GLN A 43 3.94 -13.88 4.18
CA GLN A 43 4.74 -13.53 3.02
C GLN A 43 5.67 -14.68 2.60
N GLY A 44 5.70 -14.95 1.30
CA GLY A 44 6.56 -15.95 0.70
C GLY A 44 7.81 -15.35 0.04
N TYR A 45 8.92 -16.09 0.04
CA TYR A 45 10.12 -15.78 -0.73
C TYR A 45 10.77 -17.04 -1.30
N LYS A 46 11.16 -16.99 -2.57
CA LYS A 46 11.83 -18.11 -3.23
C LYS A 46 13.34 -17.98 -3.12
N LEU A 47 13.95 -18.83 -2.30
CA LEU A 47 15.40 -19.02 -2.34
C LEU A 47 15.76 -19.84 -3.58
N LYS A 48 16.81 -19.40 -4.27
CA LYS A 48 17.36 -20.06 -5.46
C LYS A 48 18.85 -20.29 -5.21
N ILE A 49 19.34 -21.45 -5.65
CA ILE A 49 20.77 -21.78 -5.62
C ILE A 49 21.31 -21.63 -7.05
N ARG A 50 22.40 -20.88 -7.19
CA ARG A 50 23.18 -20.77 -8.44
C ARG A 50 24.44 -21.62 -8.32
N GLY A 51 25.04 -21.99 -9.46
CA GLY A 51 26.26 -22.80 -9.48
C GLY A 51 26.03 -24.24 -9.00
N ILE A 52 24.91 -24.85 -9.39
CA ILE A 52 24.59 -26.23 -9.01
C ILE A 52 24.46 -27.12 -10.25
N ASP A 53 25.17 -28.25 -10.26
CA ASP A 53 24.99 -29.30 -11.27
C ASP A 53 23.63 -29.98 -11.06
N LYS A 54 22.91 -30.26 -12.15
CA LYS A 54 21.61 -30.96 -12.16
C LYS A 54 21.65 -32.33 -11.48
N LYS A 55 22.83 -32.95 -11.36
CA LYS A 55 23.04 -34.24 -10.68
C LYS A 55 23.00 -34.14 -9.15
N LEU A 56 23.05 -32.93 -8.59
CA LEU A 56 23.05 -32.72 -7.14
C LEU A 56 21.64 -32.64 -6.58
N THR A 57 21.41 -33.29 -5.44
CA THR A 57 20.13 -33.26 -4.72
C THR A 57 20.17 -32.20 -3.62
N ILE A 58 19.08 -31.45 -3.47
CA ILE A 58 18.96 -30.39 -2.45
C ILE A 58 17.90 -30.81 -1.44
N LYS A 59 18.24 -30.74 -0.15
CA LYS A 59 17.28 -30.91 0.95
C LYS A 59 17.16 -29.60 1.73
N TRP A 60 15.94 -29.09 1.83
CA TRP A 60 15.63 -27.86 2.55
C TRP A 60 15.13 -28.17 3.96
N SER A 61 15.48 -27.31 4.93
CA SER A 61 14.93 -27.38 6.28
C SER A 61 14.97 -26.02 6.96
N ALA A 62 14.01 -25.72 7.82
CA ALA A 62 14.03 -24.54 8.69
C ALA A 62 14.46 -24.95 10.12
N GLY A 63 15.33 -24.15 10.75
CA GLY A 63 15.82 -24.39 12.10
C GLY A 63 14.68 -24.34 13.14
N ASN A 64 13.90 -23.26 13.11
CA ASN A 64 12.64 -23.15 13.85
C ASN A 64 11.46 -23.03 12.88
N LYS A 65 10.66 -24.11 12.79
CA LYS A 65 9.50 -24.24 11.89
C LYS A 65 8.28 -23.43 12.34
N ASN A 66 8.25 -22.95 13.58
CA ASN A 66 7.17 -22.09 14.08
C ASN A 66 7.32 -20.65 13.61
N ILE A 67 8.54 -20.24 13.22
CA ILE A 67 8.84 -18.88 12.73
C ILE A 67 8.74 -18.84 11.20
N ALA A 68 9.31 -19.82 10.51
CA ALA A 68 9.22 -19.92 9.06
C ALA A 68 9.19 -21.37 8.59
N SER A 69 8.44 -21.64 7.53
CA SER A 69 8.49 -22.91 6.81
C SER A 69 9.28 -22.76 5.51
N VAL A 70 9.78 -23.87 4.98
CA VAL A 70 10.41 -23.95 3.66
C VAL A 70 9.91 -25.20 2.96
N SER A 71 9.49 -25.07 1.70
CA SER A 71 9.12 -26.22 0.88
C SER A 71 10.34 -26.95 0.30
N ASP A 72 10.14 -28.16 -0.22
CA ASP A 72 11.20 -28.95 -0.87
C ASP A 72 11.82 -28.25 -2.09
N LYS A 73 11.12 -27.25 -2.64
CA LYS A 73 11.62 -26.43 -3.74
C LYS A 73 12.30 -25.14 -3.26
N GLY A 74 12.48 -24.91 -1.96
CA GLY A 74 13.09 -23.70 -1.42
C GLY A 74 12.18 -22.47 -1.35
N SER A 75 10.85 -22.67 -1.34
CA SER A 75 9.91 -21.57 -1.09
C SER A 75 9.76 -21.38 0.42
N VAL A 76 10.25 -20.26 0.94
CA VAL A 76 10.17 -19.90 2.36
C VAL A 76 8.89 -19.11 2.61
N LYS A 77 8.23 -19.31 3.75
CA LYS A 77 7.06 -18.53 4.19
C LYS A 77 7.22 -18.11 5.65
N GLY A 78 6.96 -16.85 5.96
CA GLY A 78 6.91 -16.35 7.34
C GLY A 78 5.63 -16.78 8.05
N LEU A 79 5.74 -17.27 9.28
CA LEU A 79 4.60 -17.81 10.05
C LEU A 79 4.35 -17.05 11.35
N ALA A 80 5.41 -16.62 12.05
CA ALA A 80 5.31 -15.84 13.27
C ALA A 80 6.55 -14.98 13.47
N LYS A 81 6.39 -13.85 14.15
CA LYS A 81 7.48 -12.93 14.50
C LYS A 81 8.65 -13.68 15.14
N GLY A 82 9.86 -13.44 14.65
CA GLY A 82 11.07 -14.05 15.20
C GLY A 82 12.20 -14.15 14.18
N LYS A 83 13.28 -14.82 14.59
CA LYS A 83 14.45 -15.08 13.74
C LYS A 83 14.70 -16.58 13.65
N THR A 84 15.03 -17.07 12.45
CA THR A 84 15.36 -18.48 12.20
C THR A 84 16.36 -18.58 11.06
N VAL A 85 16.88 -19.79 10.81
CA VAL A 85 17.77 -20.07 9.69
C VAL A 85 17.15 -21.13 8.81
N VAL A 86 17.10 -20.88 7.51
CA VAL A 86 16.79 -21.88 6.50
C VAL A 86 18.09 -22.47 5.97
N TYR A 87 18.15 -23.79 5.94
CA TYR A 87 19.28 -24.56 5.46
C TYR A 87 18.95 -25.21 4.13
N ALA A 88 19.90 -25.13 3.18
CA ALA A 88 19.90 -25.93 1.97
C ALA A 88 21.12 -26.85 1.99
N LYS A 89 20.88 -28.14 2.24
CA LYS A 89 21.92 -29.17 2.23
C LYS A 89 21.99 -29.80 0.84
N ILE A 90 23.17 -29.77 0.23
CA ILE A 90 23.41 -30.22 -1.15
C ILE A 90 24.20 -31.53 -1.10
N TYR A 91 23.69 -32.55 -1.78
CA TYR A 91 24.22 -33.91 -1.76
C TYR A 91 24.64 -34.37 -3.16
N ASN A 92 25.73 -35.14 -3.23
CA ASN A 92 26.13 -35.92 -4.40
C ASN A 92 26.13 -37.40 -4.01
N LYS A 93 25.28 -38.22 -4.63
CA LYS A 93 25.14 -39.66 -4.31
C LYS A 93 25.07 -39.91 -2.78
N ASN A 94 24.15 -39.21 -2.11
CA ASN A 94 23.92 -39.24 -0.65
C ASN A 94 25.06 -38.69 0.25
N LYS A 95 26.20 -38.27 -0.30
CA LYS A 95 27.25 -37.59 0.47
C LYS A 95 26.98 -36.09 0.52
N LEU A 96 26.89 -35.52 1.72
CA LEU A 96 26.75 -34.08 1.91
C LEU A 96 28.00 -33.37 1.36
N LYS A 97 27.80 -32.39 0.49
CA LYS A 97 28.89 -31.60 -0.12
C LYS A 97 28.90 -30.16 0.39
N TYR A 98 27.72 -29.55 0.48
CA TYR A 98 27.59 -28.16 0.90
C TYR A 98 26.39 -27.98 1.82
N THR A 99 26.51 -27.03 2.75
CA THR A 99 25.39 -26.53 3.55
C THR A 99 25.33 -25.03 3.38
N LEU A 100 24.29 -24.55 2.70
CA LEU A 100 24.02 -23.12 2.57
C LEU A 100 23.01 -22.69 3.64
N LYS A 101 23.13 -21.45 4.11
CA LYS A 101 22.30 -20.89 5.18
C LYS A 101 21.71 -19.55 4.73
N ALA A 102 20.42 -19.36 4.95
CA ALA A 102 19.74 -18.07 4.83
C ALA A 102 19.16 -17.68 6.19
N LYS A 103 19.51 -16.49 6.69
CA LYS A 103 18.88 -15.89 7.87
C LYS A 103 17.49 -15.39 7.49
N ILE A 104 16.47 -15.79 8.25
CA ILE A 104 15.09 -15.34 8.06
C ILE A 104 14.68 -14.55 9.29
N THR A 105 14.25 -13.31 9.07
CA THR A 105 13.61 -12.48 10.10
C THR A 105 12.16 -12.27 9.69
N VAL A 106 11.23 -12.55 10.60
CA VAL A 106 9.79 -12.33 10.40
C VAL A 106 9.32 -11.28 11.39
N ASP A 107 8.62 -10.25 10.93
CA ASP A 107 7.98 -9.26 11.80
C ASP A 107 6.55 -9.65 12.17
N SER A 108 5.80 -8.75 12.83
CA SER A 108 4.40 -8.96 13.23
C SER A 108 3.40 -8.38 12.23
N THR A 109 3.85 -8.00 11.03
CA THR A 109 2.96 -7.50 9.97
C THR A 109 2.47 -8.67 9.15
N GLY A 110 1.18 -8.70 8.82
CA GLY A 110 0.58 -9.69 7.93
C GLY A 110 0.65 -9.23 6.49
N TYR A 111 0.87 -10.15 5.55
CA TYR A 111 0.92 -9.83 4.12
C TYR A 111 -0.19 -10.54 3.35
N ALA A 112 -1.24 -9.80 3.00
CA ALA A 112 -2.40 -10.28 2.29
C ALA A 112 -2.30 -9.98 0.78
N THR A 113 -2.50 -11.01 -0.05
CA THR A 113 -2.55 -10.86 -1.52
C THR A 113 -3.93 -11.16 -2.09
N ASN A 114 -4.86 -11.63 -1.25
CA ASN A 114 -6.24 -11.97 -1.60
C ASN A 114 -7.15 -11.94 -0.36
N GLN A 115 -8.46 -12.01 -0.58
CA GLN A 115 -9.47 -11.94 0.49
C GLN A 115 -9.32 -13.02 1.57
N ALA A 116 -8.96 -14.25 1.20
CA ALA A 116 -8.80 -15.35 2.16
C ALA A 116 -7.63 -15.09 3.12
N SER A 117 -6.48 -14.66 2.57
CA SER A 117 -5.31 -14.26 3.37
C SER A 117 -5.63 -13.08 4.31
N LEU A 118 -6.33 -12.05 3.81
CA LEU A 118 -6.77 -10.92 4.64
C LEU A 118 -7.65 -11.37 5.80
N THR A 119 -8.66 -12.20 5.52
CA THR A 119 -9.60 -12.69 6.54
C THR A 119 -8.91 -13.52 7.62
N SER A 120 -7.94 -14.34 7.24
CA SER A 120 -7.12 -15.12 8.18
C SER A 120 -6.27 -14.19 9.06
N LEU A 121 -5.60 -13.21 8.46
CA LEU A 121 -4.73 -12.26 9.17
C LEU A 121 -5.50 -11.35 10.13
N LEU A 122 -6.70 -10.90 9.77
CA LEU A 122 -7.56 -10.10 10.64
C LEU A 122 -7.89 -10.81 11.97
N LYS A 123 -8.02 -12.14 11.94
CA LYS A 123 -8.31 -12.97 13.13
C LYS A 123 -7.05 -13.40 13.88
N ASN A 124 -5.86 -13.20 13.30
CA ASN A 124 -4.62 -13.66 13.89
C ASN A 124 -4.13 -12.68 14.97
N THR A 125 -4.12 -13.14 16.23
CA THR A 125 -3.69 -12.33 17.38
C THR A 125 -2.20 -11.98 17.37
N LYS A 126 -1.38 -12.70 16.59
CA LYS A 126 0.06 -12.42 16.45
C LYS A 126 0.38 -11.34 15.41
N VAL A 127 -0.63 -10.92 14.65
CA VAL A 127 -0.52 -9.90 13.60
C VAL A 127 -0.99 -8.57 14.16
N ASN A 128 -0.17 -7.53 14.06
CA ASN A 128 -0.55 -6.19 14.53
C ASN A 128 -1.16 -5.35 13.41
N ASP A 129 -0.45 -5.33 12.28
CA ASP A 129 -0.79 -4.55 11.09
C ASP A 129 -0.85 -5.48 9.87
N ILE A 130 -1.58 -5.08 8.83
CA ILE A 130 -1.73 -5.88 7.62
C ILE A 130 -1.38 -5.03 6.40
N ILE A 131 -0.49 -5.53 5.56
CA ILE A 131 -0.25 -5.01 4.22
C ILE A 131 -1.14 -5.75 3.23
N VAL A 132 -1.86 -5.03 2.37
CA VAL A 132 -2.54 -5.59 1.20
C VAL A 132 -1.78 -5.22 -0.07
N ASN A 133 -1.47 -6.25 -0.87
CA ASN A 133 -0.73 -6.08 -2.14
C ASN A 133 -1.32 -6.96 -3.27
N GLY A 134 -2.64 -7.03 -3.35
CA GLY A 134 -3.37 -7.80 -4.37
C GLY A 134 -4.15 -6.92 -5.34
N LYS A 135 -4.41 -7.44 -6.55
CA LYS A 135 -5.31 -6.83 -7.56
C LYS A 135 -6.78 -7.19 -7.28
N THR A 136 -7.20 -7.19 -6.02
CA THR A 136 -8.51 -7.70 -5.59
C THR A 136 -9.28 -6.65 -4.83
N ASP A 137 -10.60 -6.74 -4.93
CA ASP A 137 -11.51 -6.12 -3.97
C ASP A 137 -11.33 -6.80 -2.62
N PHE A 138 -11.19 -6.01 -1.56
CA PHE A 138 -11.08 -6.49 -0.19
C PHE A 138 -12.32 -6.11 0.60
N THR A 139 -12.80 -7.06 1.40
CA THR A 139 -13.90 -6.85 2.32
C THR A 139 -13.43 -7.13 3.74
N ILE A 140 -13.62 -6.17 4.63
CA ILE A 140 -13.48 -6.38 6.08
C ILE A 140 -14.80 -6.99 6.56
N PRO A 141 -14.81 -8.27 6.96
CA PRO A 141 -16.03 -8.92 7.41
C PRO A 141 -16.46 -8.36 8.77
N LYS A 142 -17.68 -8.67 9.20
CA LYS A 142 -18.18 -8.32 10.53
C LYS A 142 -17.20 -8.78 11.62
N GLY A 143 -16.83 -7.86 12.52
CA GLY A 143 -15.86 -8.11 13.58
C GLY A 143 -15.05 -6.86 13.95
N ASN A 144 -14.69 -6.73 15.22
CA ASN A 144 -13.80 -5.67 15.69
C ASN A 144 -12.37 -6.19 15.75
N PHE A 145 -11.58 -5.91 14.71
CA PHE A 145 -10.23 -6.48 14.59
C PHE A 145 -9.14 -5.59 15.20
N GLY A 146 -9.40 -4.28 15.33
CA GLY A 146 -8.42 -3.32 15.85
C GLY A 146 -7.12 -3.24 15.03
N LYS A 147 -7.14 -3.66 13.76
CA LYS A 147 -5.95 -3.69 12.88
C LYS A 147 -5.82 -2.41 12.07
N ASN A 148 -4.57 -2.09 11.72
CA ASN A 148 -4.25 -1.15 10.65
C ASN A 148 -4.10 -1.90 9.33
N LEU A 149 -4.51 -1.26 8.25
CA LEU A 149 -4.37 -1.76 6.90
C LEU A 149 -3.47 -0.82 6.09
N GLU A 150 -2.38 -1.32 5.54
CA GLU A 150 -1.49 -0.58 4.65
C GLU A 150 -1.66 -1.08 3.22
N SER A 151 -2.05 -0.19 2.33
CA SER A 151 -2.24 -0.50 0.92
C SER A 151 -0.95 -0.20 0.15
N ASN A 152 -0.31 -1.27 -0.32
CA ASN A 152 0.87 -1.20 -1.18
C ASN A 152 0.55 -1.58 -2.64
N THR A 153 -0.72 -1.48 -3.03
CA THR A 153 -1.19 -1.67 -4.41
C THR A 153 -1.55 -0.34 -5.05
N LYS A 154 -1.39 -0.21 -6.37
CA LYS A 154 -1.78 0.98 -7.14
C LYS A 154 -3.28 1.26 -7.06
N ASN A 155 -4.10 0.22 -7.06
CA ASN A 155 -5.56 0.34 -7.03
C ASN A 155 -6.09 -0.46 -5.83
N LEU A 156 -6.78 0.23 -4.93
CA LEU A 156 -7.44 -0.37 -3.78
C LEU A 156 -8.96 -0.24 -3.93
N SER A 157 -9.65 -1.35 -3.74
CA SER A 157 -11.10 -1.38 -3.53
C SER A 157 -11.35 -2.07 -2.20
N LEU A 158 -11.96 -1.35 -1.26
CA LEU A 158 -12.13 -1.77 0.12
C LEU A 158 -13.56 -1.55 0.58
N LYS A 159 -14.19 -2.60 1.09
CA LYS A 159 -15.49 -2.52 1.76
C LYS A 159 -15.36 -2.88 3.23
N ILE A 160 -15.84 -2.02 4.12
CA ILE A 160 -15.87 -2.25 5.56
C ILE A 160 -17.31 -2.57 5.96
N GLU A 161 -17.63 -3.84 6.18
CA GLU A 161 -19.01 -4.30 6.39
C GLU A 161 -19.66 -3.75 7.67
N ALA A 162 -20.98 -3.74 7.70
CA ALA A 162 -21.72 -3.32 8.89
C ALA A 162 -21.34 -4.19 10.11
N GLY A 163 -21.13 -3.53 11.26
CA GLY A 163 -20.66 -4.20 12.48
C GLY A 163 -19.19 -4.63 12.48
N SER A 164 -18.41 -4.18 11.48
CA SER A 164 -16.95 -4.29 11.51
C SER A 164 -16.28 -2.97 11.89
N SER A 165 -15.02 -3.05 12.33
CA SER A 165 -14.18 -1.88 12.58
C SER A 165 -12.73 -2.09 12.18
N LEU A 166 -12.14 -1.06 11.58
CA LEU A 166 -10.70 -0.92 11.35
C LEU A 166 -10.17 0.30 12.11
N ASN A 167 -8.94 0.18 12.60
CA ASN A 167 -8.27 1.32 13.22
C ASN A 167 -7.85 2.31 12.14
N SER A 168 -7.07 1.88 11.16
CA SER A 168 -6.68 2.76 10.07
C SER A 168 -6.55 2.07 8.72
N VAL A 169 -6.63 2.88 7.67
CA VAL A 169 -6.21 2.53 6.31
C VAL A 169 -5.17 3.56 5.87
N LYS A 170 -3.98 3.11 5.50
CA LYS A 170 -2.90 3.95 4.94
C LYS A 170 -2.70 3.64 3.47
N LEU A 171 -2.78 4.66 2.63
CA LEU A 171 -2.57 4.56 1.19
C LEU A 171 -1.11 4.90 0.87
N ILE A 172 -0.23 3.88 0.89
CA ILE A 172 1.24 4.06 0.77
C ILE A 172 1.69 4.16 -0.69
N SER A 173 1.17 3.26 -1.53
CA SER A 173 1.50 3.20 -2.97
C SER A 173 0.27 3.30 -3.86
N THR A 174 -0.87 3.68 -3.27
CA THR A 174 -2.17 3.68 -3.94
C THR A 174 -2.40 4.97 -4.71
N GLU A 175 -2.62 4.82 -6.01
CA GLU A 175 -2.98 5.89 -6.93
C GLU A 175 -4.51 6.09 -6.93
N ASN A 176 -5.29 5.01 -6.88
CA ASN A 176 -6.75 5.06 -6.86
C ASN A 176 -7.31 4.19 -5.73
N ALA A 177 -8.09 4.80 -4.84
CA ALA A 177 -8.77 4.12 -3.74
C ALA A 177 -10.29 4.28 -3.87
N LYS A 178 -11.02 3.17 -3.84
CA LYS A 178 -12.48 3.14 -3.69
C LYS A 178 -12.79 2.48 -2.35
N ILE A 179 -13.33 3.24 -1.41
CA ILE A 179 -13.58 2.78 -0.04
C ILE A 179 -15.06 2.96 0.30
N GLU A 180 -15.73 1.86 0.62
CA GLU A 180 -17.10 1.87 1.14
C GLU A 180 -17.09 1.49 2.62
N VAL A 181 -17.67 2.35 3.46
CA VAL A 181 -17.74 2.18 4.91
C VAL A 181 -19.20 2.00 5.33
N LEU A 182 -19.54 0.77 5.69
CA LEU A 182 -20.81 0.40 6.33
C LEU A 182 -20.64 0.19 7.84
N GLY A 183 -19.44 -0.20 8.26
CA GLY A 183 -18.99 -0.30 9.65
C GLY A 183 -18.22 0.93 10.12
N GLN A 184 -17.09 0.74 10.79
CA GLN A 184 -16.31 1.84 11.36
C GLN A 184 -14.88 1.88 10.80
N LEU A 185 -14.42 3.08 10.44
CA LEU A 185 -13.05 3.38 10.09
C LEU A 185 -12.61 4.57 10.96
N SER A 186 -11.61 4.36 11.81
CA SER A 186 -11.15 5.47 12.66
C SER A 186 -10.34 6.47 11.83
N TYR A 187 -9.36 6.01 11.06
CA TYR A 187 -8.46 6.91 10.32
C TYR A 187 -8.21 6.45 8.88
N LEU A 188 -8.26 7.39 7.94
CA LEU A 188 -7.77 7.21 6.58
C LEU A 188 -6.58 8.14 6.35
N TYR A 189 -5.45 7.60 5.87
CA TYR A 189 -4.25 8.38 5.56
C TYR A 189 -3.91 8.28 4.08
N SER A 190 -3.80 9.43 3.41
CA SER A 190 -3.29 9.53 2.05
C SER A 190 -1.81 9.92 2.10
N GLN A 191 -0.92 8.94 1.88
CA GLN A 191 0.53 9.12 2.02
C GLN A 191 1.27 9.01 0.68
N LYS A 192 0.55 8.72 -0.40
CA LYS A 192 1.05 8.73 -1.76
C LYS A 192 0.64 10.04 -2.44
N ASP A 193 1.58 10.59 -3.20
CA ASP A 193 1.33 11.79 -4.00
C ASP A 193 0.36 11.52 -5.15
N ASN A 194 -0.55 12.48 -5.38
CA ASN A 194 -1.61 12.47 -6.38
C ASN A 194 -2.62 11.31 -6.25
N THR A 195 -2.89 10.85 -5.04
CA THR A 195 -3.88 9.79 -4.80
C THR A 195 -5.30 10.28 -5.02
N LYS A 196 -6.10 9.51 -5.77
CA LYS A 196 -7.53 9.72 -5.97
C LYS A 196 -8.32 8.81 -5.04
N ILE A 197 -9.17 9.39 -4.20
CA ILE A 197 -9.91 8.71 -3.15
C ILE A 197 -11.39 8.92 -3.36
N ASN A 198 -12.13 7.84 -3.64
CA ASN A 198 -13.58 7.81 -3.59
C ASN A 198 -14.01 7.12 -2.31
N LEU A 199 -14.50 7.88 -1.33
CA LEU A 199 -14.91 7.39 -0.03
C LEU A 199 -16.41 7.57 0.14
N LYS A 200 -17.12 6.50 0.53
CA LYS A 200 -18.56 6.55 0.83
C LYS A 200 -18.84 5.97 2.21
N SER A 201 -19.52 6.75 3.06
CA SER A 201 -20.00 6.31 4.38
C SER A 201 -21.52 6.29 4.41
N SER A 202 -22.11 5.10 4.27
CA SER A 202 -23.55 4.92 4.01
C SER A 202 -24.26 3.94 4.95
N GLY A 203 -23.54 3.17 5.76
CA GLY A 203 -24.15 2.25 6.73
C GLY A 203 -24.91 2.97 7.85
N LYS A 204 -25.95 2.32 8.41
CA LYS A 204 -26.79 2.90 9.49
C LYS A 204 -25.99 3.39 10.70
N ASN A 205 -24.93 2.65 11.04
CA ASN A 205 -24.00 2.98 12.12
C ASN A 205 -22.59 3.23 11.56
N ALA A 206 -22.51 3.64 10.29
CA ALA A 206 -21.22 3.86 9.67
C ALA A 206 -20.50 5.01 10.36
N VAL A 207 -19.19 4.88 10.53
CA VAL A 207 -18.35 5.92 11.09
C VAL A 207 -17.07 6.05 10.30
N VAL A 208 -16.75 7.28 9.90
CA VAL A 208 -15.41 7.70 9.50
C VAL A 208 -15.04 8.84 10.45
N ASN A 209 -14.07 8.63 11.35
CA ASN A 209 -13.73 9.66 12.35
C ASN A 209 -12.83 10.74 11.75
N ALA A 210 -11.77 10.34 11.05
CA ALA A 210 -10.85 11.29 10.46
C ALA A 210 -10.22 10.82 9.14
N ILE A 211 -9.90 11.80 8.30
CA ILE A 211 -9.18 11.64 7.04
C ILE A 211 -7.98 12.59 7.08
N HIS A 212 -6.80 12.08 6.80
CA HIS A 212 -5.55 12.84 6.76
C HIS A 212 -5.02 12.82 5.33
N LEU A 213 -5.01 13.97 4.68
CA LEU A 213 -4.42 14.17 3.36
C LEU A 213 -2.99 14.68 3.54
N GLU A 214 -2.06 13.76 3.81
CA GLU A 214 -0.65 14.05 4.10
C GLU A 214 0.17 14.37 2.85
N LYS A 215 -0.31 13.94 1.68
CA LYS A 215 0.25 14.22 0.36
C LYS A 215 -0.84 14.74 -0.58
N PRO A 216 -0.46 15.45 -1.67
CA PRO A 216 -1.43 15.96 -2.61
C PRO A 216 -2.40 14.89 -3.08
N SER A 217 -3.69 15.17 -2.97
CA SER A 217 -4.74 14.16 -3.15
C SER A 217 -6.00 14.76 -3.75
N SER A 218 -6.77 13.94 -4.45
CA SER A 218 -8.17 14.23 -4.79
C SER A 218 -9.06 13.35 -3.92
N LEU A 219 -9.95 13.96 -3.14
CA LEU A 219 -10.91 13.27 -2.28
C LEU A 219 -12.34 13.58 -2.75
N ASP A 220 -13.08 12.54 -3.10
CA ASP A 220 -14.54 12.58 -3.23
C ASP A 220 -15.16 11.80 -2.06
N PHE A 221 -15.76 12.53 -1.12
CA PHE A 221 -16.33 11.97 0.10
C PHE A 221 -17.86 12.13 0.13
N VAL A 222 -18.56 11.00 0.13
CA VAL A 222 -20.01 10.91 0.31
C VAL A 222 -20.33 10.51 1.76
N SER A 223 -20.79 11.47 2.56
CA SER A 223 -21.16 11.32 3.98
C SER A 223 -22.70 11.21 4.10
N ASP A 224 -23.25 10.01 3.95
CA ASP A 224 -24.71 9.80 3.86
C ASP A 224 -25.39 9.51 5.20
N ARG A 225 -24.83 8.61 6.01
CA ARG A 225 -25.46 8.11 7.25
C ARG A 225 -24.48 8.02 8.42
N ASN A 226 -23.38 8.76 8.36
CA ASN A 226 -22.35 8.70 9.39
C ASN A 226 -22.93 9.13 10.76
N LYS A 227 -22.79 8.26 11.77
CA LYS A 227 -23.28 8.52 13.14
C LYS A 227 -22.51 9.69 13.78
N ALA A 228 -21.28 9.91 13.37
CA ALA A 228 -20.42 11.00 13.83
C ALA A 228 -20.14 12.01 12.70
N LEU A 229 -19.57 13.16 13.05
CA LEU A 229 -18.90 13.99 12.06
C LEU A 229 -17.53 13.37 11.74
N CYS A 230 -17.04 13.61 10.54
CA CYS A 230 -15.69 13.31 10.10
C CYS A 230 -14.84 14.58 10.18
N ASN A 231 -13.59 14.44 10.65
CA ASN A 231 -12.59 15.50 10.61
C ASN A 231 -11.62 15.25 9.45
N ILE A 232 -11.55 16.18 8.51
CA ILE A 232 -10.66 16.11 7.35
C ILE A 232 -9.50 17.06 7.60
N PHE A 233 -8.32 16.51 7.86
CA PHE A 233 -7.08 17.25 8.02
C PHE A 233 -6.33 17.29 6.69
N VAL A 234 -6.19 18.50 6.15
CA VAL A 234 -5.53 18.73 4.86
C VAL A 234 -4.15 19.31 5.12
N LEU A 235 -3.12 18.52 4.86
CA LEU A 235 -1.71 18.83 5.17
C LEU A 235 -0.88 19.10 3.90
N ALA A 236 -1.45 18.83 2.72
CA ALA A 236 -0.86 19.13 1.43
C ALA A 236 -1.96 19.53 0.43
N LYS A 237 -1.59 20.31 -0.59
CA LYS A 237 -2.49 20.79 -1.66
C LYS A 237 -3.41 19.68 -2.16
N SER A 238 -4.72 19.85 -2.00
CA SER A 238 -5.68 18.80 -2.35
C SER A 238 -6.93 19.36 -3.03
N ASP A 239 -7.63 18.50 -3.76
CA ASP A 239 -8.97 18.78 -4.29
C ASP A 239 -9.99 17.95 -3.52
N ILE A 240 -10.92 18.60 -2.83
CA ILE A 240 -11.87 17.93 -1.94
C ILE A 240 -13.28 18.20 -2.44
N LYS A 241 -14.04 17.14 -2.68
CA LYS A 241 -15.49 17.17 -2.92
C LYS A 241 -16.16 16.47 -1.75
N ILE A 242 -17.14 17.12 -1.16
CA ILE A 242 -17.91 16.55 -0.06
C ILE A 242 -19.41 16.69 -0.32
N SER A 243 -20.12 15.58 -0.19
CA SER A 243 -21.56 15.49 -0.44
C SER A 243 -22.21 14.49 0.52
N GLY A 244 -23.51 14.27 0.37
CA GLY A 244 -24.26 13.26 1.10
C GLY A 244 -25.29 13.83 2.06
N LYS A 245 -26.08 12.94 2.65
CA LYS A 245 -27.30 13.26 3.41
C LYS A 245 -27.10 13.37 4.93
N ASN A 246 -25.87 13.18 5.44
CA ASN A 246 -25.62 13.30 6.87
C ASN A 246 -25.78 14.75 7.32
N LYS A 247 -26.66 14.97 8.31
CA LYS A 247 -26.98 16.29 8.87
C LYS A 247 -25.84 16.88 9.72
N LYS A 248 -24.92 16.06 10.22
CA LYS A 248 -23.74 16.55 10.93
C LYS A 248 -22.81 17.25 9.95
N LYS A 249 -22.29 18.40 10.36
CA LYS A 249 -21.27 19.15 9.62
C LYS A 249 -19.95 18.44 9.79
N ASP A 250 -19.43 17.90 8.70
CA ASP A 250 -18.07 17.38 8.68
C ASP A 250 -17.11 18.57 8.73
N VAL A 251 -16.00 18.42 9.44
CA VAL A 251 -15.02 19.48 9.65
C VAL A 251 -13.92 19.34 8.62
N ILE A 252 -13.55 20.43 7.95
CA ILE A 252 -12.38 20.47 7.07
C ILE A 252 -11.39 21.48 7.66
N ALA A 253 -10.20 21.01 8.02
CA ALA A 253 -9.12 21.82 8.56
C ALA A 253 -7.94 21.83 7.59
N ILE A 254 -7.75 22.93 6.88
CA ILE A 254 -6.68 23.15 5.92
C ILE A 254 -5.53 23.87 6.63
N LYS A 255 -4.37 23.21 6.69
CA LYS A 255 -3.15 23.76 7.31
C LYS A 255 -2.38 24.62 6.33
N GLU A 256 -1.52 25.49 6.86
CA GLU A 256 -0.63 26.38 6.09
C GLU A 256 0.16 25.66 4.97
N SER A 257 0.52 24.38 5.18
CA SER A 257 1.27 23.58 4.20
C SER A 257 0.42 23.11 3.01
N ALA A 258 -0.90 23.30 3.06
CA ALA A 258 -1.86 22.85 2.05
C ALA A 258 -2.35 23.99 1.15
N GLU A 259 -1.41 24.84 0.73
CA GLU A 259 -1.63 25.94 -0.21
C GLU A 259 -2.36 25.52 -1.49
N GLU A 260 -3.27 26.38 -1.94
CA GLU A 260 -4.07 26.21 -3.16
C GLU A 260 -4.98 24.98 -3.14
N THR A 261 -5.48 24.62 -1.95
CA THR A 261 -6.47 23.55 -1.79
C THR A 261 -7.82 24.00 -2.35
N GLY A 262 -8.44 23.16 -3.17
CA GLY A 262 -9.81 23.33 -3.67
C GLY A 262 -10.81 22.54 -2.83
N VAL A 263 -11.93 23.16 -2.46
CA VAL A 263 -13.04 22.50 -1.75
C VAL A 263 -14.34 22.75 -2.51
N THR A 264 -15.11 21.69 -2.77
CA THR A 264 -16.47 21.76 -3.29
C THR A 264 -17.41 21.10 -2.29
N ALA A 265 -18.27 21.89 -1.65
CA ALA A 265 -19.23 21.44 -0.67
C ALA A 265 -20.64 21.38 -1.26
N SER A 266 -21.25 20.19 -1.23
CA SER A 266 -22.65 19.95 -1.57
C SER A 266 -23.48 19.45 -0.38
N LYS A 267 -22.88 19.46 0.81
CA LYS A 267 -23.54 19.33 2.12
C LYS A 267 -22.92 20.32 3.11
N ASN A 268 -23.64 20.66 4.17
CA ASN A 268 -23.14 21.57 5.21
C ASN A 268 -21.82 21.07 5.83
N ILE A 269 -20.83 21.96 5.95
CA ILE A 269 -19.52 21.72 6.56
C ILE A 269 -19.13 22.83 7.53
N ASP A 270 -18.15 22.55 8.39
CA ASP A 270 -17.39 23.58 9.09
C ASP A 270 -15.96 23.60 8.51
N LEU A 271 -15.62 24.66 7.78
CA LEU A 271 -14.30 24.86 7.16
C LEU A 271 -13.46 25.81 8.00
N TYR A 272 -12.24 25.37 8.32
CA TYR A 272 -11.17 26.17 8.89
C TYR A 272 -9.98 26.13 7.95
N THR A 273 -9.48 27.29 7.53
CA THR A 273 -8.32 27.35 6.63
C THR A 273 -7.26 28.33 7.09
N ASP A 274 -6.02 27.90 6.99
CA ASP A 274 -4.81 28.68 7.23
C ASP A 274 -3.97 28.85 5.95
N ALA A 275 -4.47 28.38 4.81
CA ALA A 275 -3.80 28.39 3.51
C ALA A 275 -4.70 28.96 2.40
N ARG A 276 -4.10 29.43 1.30
CA ARG A 276 -4.89 29.92 0.16
C ARG A 276 -5.84 28.84 -0.32
N THR A 277 -7.13 29.14 -0.33
CA THR A 277 -8.18 28.14 -0.56
C THR A 277 -9.19 28.65 -1.56
N THR A 278 -9.63 27.78 -2.47
CA THR A 278 -10.83 28.03 -3.29
C THR A 278 -11.96 27.16 -2.77
N LEU A 279 -13.09 27.76 -2.44
CA LEU A 279 -14.27 27.10 -1.92
C LEU A 279 -15.46 27.33 -2.86
N VAL A 280 -16.09 26.26 -3.31
CA VAL A 280 -17.39 26.28 -3.98
C VAL A 280 -18.43 25.70 -3.03
N VAL A 281 -19.48 26.47 -2.74
CA VAL A 281 -20.59 26.04 -1.87
C VAL A 281 -21.86 25.92 -2.72
N ASN A 282 -22.40 24.71 -2.83
CA ASN A 282 -23.63 24.43 -3.57
C ASN A 282 -24.84 24.40 -2.63
N GLY A 283 -26.06 24.47 -3.17
CA GLY A 283 -27.30 24.63 -2.38
C GLY A 283 -27.50 23.70 -1.18
N GLY A 284 -27.00 22.45 -1.22
CA GLY A 284 -27.05 21.53 -0.07
C GLY A 284 -26.13 21.89 1.11
N ALA A 285 -25.26 22.89 0.93
CA ALA A 285 -24.22 23.34 1.86
C ALA A 285 -24.42 24.77 2.36
N LYS A 286 -25.62 25.34 2.22
CA LYS A 286 -25.89 26.75 2.52
C LYS A 286 -25.67 27.17 3.97
N ASP A 287 -25.74 26.25 4.92
CA ASP A 287 -25.48 26.54 6.34
C ASP A 287 -24.01 26.27 6.71
N SER A 288 -23.10 26.21 5.75
CA SER A 288 -21.68 25.96 6.05
C SER A 288 -21.06 27.11 6.82
N LYS A 289 -20.22 26.79 7.82
CA LYS A 289 -19.42 27.79 8.52
C LYS A 289 -18.04 27.86 7.89
N ILE A 290 -17.57 29.07 7.61
CA ILE A 290 -16.31 29.30 6.89
C ILE A 290 -15.45 30.23 7.75
N THR A 291 -14.32 29.72 8.23
CA THR A 291 -13.39 30.45 9.08
C THR A 291 -11.99 30.45 8.47
N THR A 292 -11.41 31.63 8.31
CA THR A 292 -9.96 31.78 8.05
C THR A 292 -9.23 31.99 9.38
N LEU A 293 -8.09 31.33 9.55
CA LEU A 293 -7.32 31.39 10.79
C LEU A 293 -6.21 32.45 10.75
N ASN A 294 -5.85 32.90 9.55
CA ASN A 294 -4.80 33.90 9.30
C ASN A 294 -5.36 35.06 8.48
N TYR A 295 -5.19 36.28 9.01
CA TYR A 295 -5.73 37.50 8.39
C TYR A 295 -5.10 37.82 7.02
N LYS A 296 -3.89 37.33 6.73
CA LYS A 296 -3.20 37.56 5.45
C LYS A 296 -3.58 36.54 4.37
N THR A 297 -4.16 35.41 4.75
CA THR A 297 -4.37 34.30 3.83
C THR A 297 -5.74 34.43 3.13
N PRO A 298 -5.79 34.63 1.79
CA PRO A 298 -7.05 34.76 1.09
C PRO A 298 -7.80 33.42 0.97
N ILE A 299 -9.12 33.50 1.06
CA ILE A 299 -10.04 32.46 0.59
C ILE A 299 -10.91 33.04 -0.53
N THR A 300 -10.99 32.33 -1.66
CA THR A 300 -11.95 32.64 -2.73
C THR A 300 -13.17 31.76 -2.55
N VAL A 301 -14.34 32.37 -2.37
CA VAL A 301 -15.61 31.66 -2.14
C VAL A 301 -16.56 31.95 -3.31
N THR A 302 -17.02 30.88 -3.96
CA THR A 302 -18.11 30.89 -4.93
C THR A 302 -19.38 30.37 -4.26
N ASN A 303 -20.39 31.22 -4.15
CA ASN A 303 -21.65 30.92 -3.48
C ASN A 303 -22.74 30.54 -4.51
N ASN A 304 -22.93 29.24 -4.74
CA ASN A 304 -24.01 28.72 -5.59
C ASN A 304 -25.26 28.34 -4.78
N THR A 305 -25.51 29.03 -3.67
CA THR A 305 -26.68 28.79 -2.80
C THR A 305 -27.75 29.86 -3.01
N ASP A 306 -28.89 29.71 -2.31
CA ASP A 306 -30.03 30.64 -2.33
C ASP A 306 -29.92 31.76 -1.26
N SER A 307 -28.82 31.81 -0.51
CA SER A 307 -28.62 32.74 0.60
C SER A 307 -27.19 33.27 0.67
N ALA A 308 -26.98 34.42 1.32
CA ALA A 308 -25.63 34.92 1.60
C ALA A 308 -24.85 33.97 2.52
N LEU A 309 -23.56 33.78 2.23
CA LEU A 309 -22.62 33.06 3.10
C LEU A 309 -21.79 34.04 3.91
N THR A 310 -21.53 33.72 5.17
CA THR A 310 -20.64 34.50 6.04
C THR A 310 -19.29 33.83 6.13
N VAL A 311 -18.23 34.58 5.81
CA VAL A 311 -16.84 34.20 6.00
C VAL A 311 -16.31 34.97 7.20
N THR A 312 -15.96 34.24 8.25
CA THR A 312 -15.34 34.80 9.46
C THR A 312 -13.82 34.80 9.30
N THR A 313 -13.20 35.95 9.51
CA THR A 313 -11.74 36.12 9.59
C THR A 313 -11.36 36.55 11.01
N PRO A 314 -10.07 36.52 11.39
CA PRO A 314 -9.66 36.99 12.72
C PRO A 314 -10.00 38.46 13.02
N SER A 315 -10.25 39.26 11.98
CA SER A 315 -10.42 40.72 12.09
C SER A 315 -11.80 41.23 11.69
N VAL A 316 -12.52 40.50 10.82
CA VAL A 316 -13.79 40.92 10.23
C VAL A 316 -14.63 39.71 9.81
N GLU A 317 -15.94 39.91 9.74
CA GLU A 317 -16.85 39.04 8.99
C GLU A 317 -17.18 39.68 7.64
N LYS A 318 -17.20 38.87 6.58
CA LYS A 318 -17.57 39.31 5.22
C LYS A 318 -18.64 38.41 4.65
N LYS A 319 -19.62 39.02 3.99
CA LYS A 319 -20.67 38.30 3.26
C LYS A 319 -20.27 38.05 1.81
N VAL A 320 -20.73 36.92 1.28
CA VAL A 320 -20.68 36.57 -0.15
C VAL A 320 -22.13 36.29 -0.54
N GLU A 321 -22.73 37.18 -1.33
CA GLU A 321 -24.16 37.06 -1.67
C GLU A 321 -24.40 35.86 -2.58
N ALA A 322 -25.67 35.45 -2.69
CA ALA A 322 -26.07 34.33 -3.53
C ALA A 322 -25.69 34.59 -5.00
N GLY A 323 -25.05 33.61 -5.65
CA GLY A 323 -24.60 33.69 -7.04
C GLY A 323 -23.27 34.41 -7.26
N GLU A 324 -22.65 34.95 -6.21
CA GLU A 324 -21.41 35.71 -6.32
C GLU A 324 -20.15 34.88 -6.05
N THR A 325 -19.01 35.39 -6.53
CA THR A 325 -17.68 34.89 -6.16
C THR A 325 -16.84 36.02 -5.60
N HIS A 326 -16.39 35.89 -4.36
CA HIS A 326 -15.56 36.89 -3.69
C HIS A 326 -14.27 36.29 -3.15
N THR A 327 -13.19 37.05 -3.24
CA THR A 327 -11.99 36.82 -2.45
C THR A 327 -12.11 37.58 -1.12
N VAL A 328 -11.91 36.86 -0.03
CA VAL A 328 -11.97 37.36 1.34
C VAL A 328 -10.59 37.21 1.98
N THR A 329 -10.09 38.31 2.54
CA THR A 329 -8.90 38.39 3.39
C THR A 329 -9.27 39.17 4.64
N GLY A 330 -8.51 38.99 5.72
CA GLY A 330 -8.60 39.87 6.88
C GLY A 330 -8.10 41.28 6.57
N LYS A 331 -8.32 42.19 7.51
CA LYS A 331 -7.64 43.49 7.55
C LYS A 331 -6.24 43.30 8.12
N ASN A 332 -5.26 43.95 7.51
CA ASN A 332 -3.92 44.09 8.09
C ASN A 332 -3.95 45.04 9.30
#